data_AF-A0A380PRU5-F1
#
_entry.id   AF-A0A380PRU5-F1
#
_cell.length_a   1.000
_cell.length_b   1.000
_cell.length_c   1.000
_cell.angle_alpha   90.00
_cell.angle_beta   90.00
_cell.angle_gamma   90.00
#
_symmetry.space_group_name_H-M   'P 1'
#
loop_
_entity.id
_entity.type
_entity.pdbx_description
1 polymer ?
#
loop_
_entity_poly.entity_id
_entity_poly.type
_entity_poly.pdbx_seq_one_letter_code
_entity_poly.pdbx_strand_id
1 'polypeptide(L)' 'MIYVQFLEEEKLTIISWFAGPQNPDDYPYFDTITTDDPKWIAYYDSQDEVVKEILPKPIYP' A
#
# COMPACT_ATOMS: atom_id res chain seq x y z
N MET A 1 -3.11 5.02 -8.89
CA MET A 1 -4.00 4.29 -7.96
C MET A 1 -3.29 3.01 -7.58
N ILE A 2 -3.18 2.74 -6.29
CA ILE A 2 -2.44 1.63 -5.69
C ILE A 2 -3.42 0.87 -4.81
N TYR A 3 -3.47 -0.45 -4.93
CA TYR A 3 -4.33 -1.30 -4.10
C TYR A 3 -3.56 -1.82 -2.90
N VAL A 4 -4.08 -1.63 -1.70
CA VAL A 4 -3.40 -1.99 -0.45
C VAL A 4 -4.34 -2.64 0.54
N GLN A 5 -3.79 -3.47 1.42
CA GLN A 5 -4.44 -3.90 2.65
C GLN A 5 -3.85 -3.10 3.81
N PHE A 6 -4.75 -2.49 4.59
CA PHE A 6 -4.39 -1.90 5.87
C PHE A 6 -4.42 -2.94 7.00
N LEU A 7 -3.71 -2.69 8.08
CA LEU A 7 -3.75 -3.55 9.26
C LEU A 7 -5.16 -3.64 9.85
N GLU A 8 -5.85 -2.50 9.89
CA GLU A 8 -7.10 -2.30 10.62
C GLU A 8 -7.95 -1.17 9.98
N GLU A 9 -9.16 -0.96 10.53
CA GLU A 9 -10.20 -0.08 9.98
C GLU A 9 -9.78 1.39 9.94
N GLU A 10 -8.92 1.82 10.86
CA GLU A 10 -8.37 3.18 10.92
C GLU A 10 -7.48 3.50 9.71
N LYS A 11 -7.05 2.49 8.94
CA LYS A 11 -6.29 2.62 7.70
C LYS A 11 -5.03 3.48 7.83
N LEU A 12 -4.32 3.32 8.95
CA LEU A 12 -3.09 4.05 9.25
C LEU A 12 -1.82 3.33 8.75
N THR A 13 -1.81 2.00 8.80
CA THR A 13 -0.63 1.19 8.45
C THR A 13 -0.95 0.24 7.32
N ILE A 14 -0.17 0.33 6.24
CA ILE A 14 -0.23 -0.61 5.11
C ILE A 14 0.57 -1.84 5.47
N ILE A 15 -0.01 -3.03 5.25
CA ILE A 15 0.67 -4.31 5.47
C ILE A 15 0.89 -5.10 4.18
N SER A 16 0.16 -4.76 3.11
CA SER A 16 0.33 -5.41 1.80
C SER A 16 -0.05 -4.49 0.66
N TRP A 17 0.60 -4.71 -0.47
CA TRP A 17 0.28 -4.12 -1.77
C TRP A 17 -0.24 -5.21 -2.72
N PHE A 18 -1.16 -4.86 -3.62
CA PHE A 18 -1.68 -5.75 -4.65
C PHE A 18 -1.63 -5.12 -6.04
N ALA A 19 -1.43 -5.97 -7.06
CA ALA A 19 -1.49 -5.57 -8.46
C ALA A 19 -2.94 -5.35 -8.97
N GLY A 20 -3.96 -5.60 -8.14
CA GLY A 20 -5.37 -5.46 -8.51
C GLY A 20 -6.34 -5.59 -7.33
N PRO A 21 -7.65 -5.42 -7.58
CA PRO A 21 -8.70 -5.54 -6.57
C PRO A 21 -8.68 -6.88 -5.83
N GLN A 22 -8.97 -6.86 -4.54
CA GLN A 22 -9.11 -8.05 -3.71
C GLN A 22 -10.58 -8.26 -3.27
N ASN A 23 -10.90 -9.48 -2.86
CA ASN A 23 -12.18 -9.79 -2.24
C ASN A 23 -12.25 -9.18 -0.83
N PRO A 24 -13.21 -8.30 -0.52
CA PRO A 24 -13.31 -7.67 0.81
C PRO A 24 -13.60 -8.65 1.95
N ASP A 25 -14.17 -9.82 1.67
CA ASP A 25 -14.38 -10.85 2.71
C ASP A 25 -13.06 -11.46 3.19
N ASP A 26 -12.04 -11.51 2.32
CA ASP A 26 -10.69 -12.01 2.63
C ASP A 26 -9.76 -10.88 3.10
N TYR A 27 -10.00 -9.65 2.63
CA TYR A 27 -9.21 -8.44 2.89
C TYR A 27 -10.11 -7.29 3.37
N PRO A 28 -10.54 -7.31 4.64
CA PRO A 28 -11.61 -6.44 5.16
C PRO A 28 -11.22 -4.95 5.23
N TYR A 29 -9.91 -4.65 5.17
CA TYR A 29 -9.38 -3.28 5.18
C TYR A 29 -8.65 -2.96 3.88
N PHE A 30 -9.15 -3.55 2.79
CA PHE A 30 -8.71 -3.25 1.45
C PHE A 30 -9.15 -1.84 1.03
N ASP A 31 -8.24 -1.08 0.42
CA ASP A 31 -8.58 0.21 -0.19
C ASP A 31 -7.58 0.59 -1.29
N THR A 32 -7.85 1.74 -1.91
CA THR A 32 -6.96 2.38 -2.87
C THR A 32 -6.34 3.66 -2.32
N ILE A 33 -5.06 3.87 -2.62
CA ILE A 33 -4.34 5.12 -2.34
C ILE A 33 -3.58 5.63 -3.57
N THR A 34 -2.99 6.81 -3.47
CA THR A 34 -2.15 7.43 -4.50
C THR A 34 -0.66 7.32 -4.15
N THR A 35 0.21 7.52 -5.13
CA THR A 35 1.68 7.40 -4.98
C THR A 35 2.29 8.49 -4.10
N ASP A 36 1.60 9.61 -3.90
CA ASP A 36 1.98 10.72 -3.04
C ASP A 36 1.39 10.60 -1.61
N ASP A 37 0.63 9.54 -1.31
CA ASP A 37 0.09 9.34 0.04
C ASP A 37 1.23 9.07 1.04
N PRO A 38 1.33 9.80 2.17
CA PRO A 38 2.36 9.59 3.17
C PRO A 38 2.44 8.14 3.69
N LYS A 39 1.31 7.42 3.74
CA LYS A 39 1.27 6.01 4.15
C LYS A 39 1.93 5.11 3.11
N TRP A 40 1.77 5.42 1.82
CA TRP A 40 2.47 4.70 0.75
C TRP A 40 3.97 4.93 0.83
N ILE A 41 4.39 6.18 1.03
CA ILE A 41 5.81 6.55 1.17
C ILE A 41 6.44 5.75 2.32
N ALA A 42 5.80 5.77 3.50
CA ALA A 42 6.29 5.04 4.67
C ALA A 42 6.38 3.53 4.42
N TYR A 43 5.37 2.93 3.79
CA TYR A 43 5.40 1.52 3.42
C TYR A 43 6.53 1.20 2.45
N TYR A 44 6.66 1.96 1.35
CA TYR A 44 7.71 1.79 0.34
C TYR A 44 9.10 1.90 0.95
N ASP A 45 9.34 2.92 1.79
CA ASP A 45 10.64 3.15 2.42
C ASP A 45 11.05 2.03 3.39
N SER A 46 10.07 1.33 3.99
CA SER A 46 10.31 0.19 4.88
C SER A 46 10.65 -1.12 4.18
N GLN A 47 10.48 -1.21 2.86
CA GLN A 47 10.76 -2.44 2.11
C GLN A 47 12.25 -2.60 1.79
N ASP A 48 12.67 -3.84 1.55
CA ASP A 48 13.98 -4.13 0.98
C ASP A 48 14.12 -3.57 -0.44
N GLU A 49 15.35 -3.28 -0.86
CA GLU A 49 15.63 -2.70 -2.19
C GLU A 49 15.08 -3.55 -3.34
N VAL A 50 15.15 -4.88 -3.23
CA VAL A 50 14.61 -5.79 -4.26
C VAL A 50 13.08 -5.68 -4.38
N VAL A 51 12.39 -5.45 -3.26
CA VAL A 51 10.93 -5.27 -3.26
C VAL A 51 10.59 -3.89 -3.85
N LYS A 52 11.34 -2.85 -3.52
CA LYS A 52 11.15 -1.49 -4.08
C LYS A 52 11.20 -1.47 -5.60
N GLU A 53 11.98 -2.35 -6.24
CA GLU A 53 12.06 -2.44 -7.71
C GLU A 53 10.73 -2.81 -8.39
N ILE A 54 9.85 -3.53 -7.70
CA ILE A 54 8.56 -4.00 -8.25
C ILE A 54 7.36 -3.18 -7.78
N LEU A 55 7.55 -2.28 -6.82
CA LEU A 55 6.48 -1.45 -6.27
C LEU A 55 6.28 -0.16 -7.08
N PRO A 56 5.05 0.39 -7.11
CA PRO A 56 4.81 1.73 -7.62
C PRO A 56 5.68 2.78 -6.91
N LYS A 57 6.49 3.53 -7.68
CA LYS A 57 7.37 4.54 -7.09
C LYS A 57 6.56 5.66 -6.43
N PRO A 58 6.88 6.04 -5.18
CA PRO A 58 6.24 7.17 -4.53
C PRO A 58 6.61 8.50 -5.18
N ILE A 59 5.75 9.50 -4.97
CA ILE A 59 6.07 10.91 -5.24
C ILE A 59 6.30 11.56 -3.87
N TYR A 60 7.53 12.00 -3.61
CA TYR A 60 7.88 12.67 -2.36
C TYR A 60 7.46 14.14 -2.39
N PRO A 61 7.04 14.73 -1.24
CA PRO A 61 6.70 16.15 -1.12
C PRO A 61 7.92 17.08 -1.23
#